data_AF-L0RUQ9-F1
#
_entry.id   AF-L0RUQ9-F1
#
_cell.length_a   1.000
_cell.length_b   1.000
_cell.length_c   1.000
_cell.angle_alpha   90.00
_cell.angle_beta   90.00
_cell.angle_gamma   90.00
#
_symmetry.space_group_name_H-M   'P 1'
#
loop_
_entity.id
_entity.type
_entity.pdbx_description
1 polymer ?
#
loop_
_entity_poly.entity_id
_entity_poly.type
_entity_poly.pdbx_seq_one_letter_code
_entity_poly.pdbx_strand_id
1 'polypeptide(L)'
;MNKRKQKRIFLGFSILAFLVSSATAIWTIWNTKDNKNFSEYEKLIQELKKEKNLVLSPEHKKKAEDFLNNPRYKNSSKENIEKIKKVIKEIKDQNNKENKEIIDLISKVKSDFKKKKLNAKLSNVKMSNDKQNIKDNVTKLIDIELAKNPDLEKIEAKELIKRIKNSNKKKDFETKLASIKNLNDLGLLIDNVEKELENQSPNDYLSAKKEALKTKIAASSLEAKKKTNLTNLINNSSDFSSLLDNEIKANIELIKDGLKKEIKDKIDRLKDNDFKRSVQNSLNKAKNIKDYYDILNKINEYEFNSKKADAIKSLDDLSDQDKKNDFIR
;
A
#
# COMPACT_ATOMS: atom_id res chain seq x y z
N MET A 1 69.94 48.96 -48.57
CA MET A 1 68.53 49.03 -48.14
C MET A 1 67.86 47.66 -48.35
N ASN A 2 67.61 46.85 -47.31
CA ASN A 2 66.56 45.79 -47.37
C ASN A 2 66.20 45.07 -46.04
N LYS A 3 66.51 45.62 -44.86
CA LYS A 3 66.11 45.00 -43.57
C LYS A 3 64.77 45.49 -42.98
N ARG A 4 64.05 46.41 -43.65
CA ARG A 4 62.79 46.99 -43.11
C ARG A 4 61.49 46.33 -43.62
N LYS A 5 61.52 45.48 -44.65
CA LYS A 5 60.30 44.84 -45.21
C LYS A 5 59.89 43.52 -44.53
N GLN A 6 60.82 42.75 -43.95
CA GLN A 6 60.51 41.45 -43.31
C GLN A 6 59.81 41.57 -41.95
N LYS A 7 60.07 42.63 -41.16
CA LYS A 7 59.45 42.79 -39.83
C LYS A 7 57.94 43.09 -39.87
N ARG A 8 57.41 43.69 -40.95
CA ARG A 8 55.96 43.97 -41.08
C ARG A 8 55.14 42.73 -41.47
N ILE A 9 55.72 41.80 -42.21
CA ILE A 9 55.07 40.55 -42.62
C ILE A 9 54.97 39.58 -41.43
N PHE A 10 56.01 39.50 -40.59
CA PHE A 10 56.00 38.66 -39.38
C PHE A 10 55.03 39.17 -38.30
N LEU A 11 54.84 40.49 -38.18
CA LEU A 11 53.82 41.06 -37.29
C LEU A 11 52.39 40.81 -37.79
N GLY A 12 52.17 40.87 -39.12
CA GLY A 12 50.87 40.56 -39.73
C GLY A 12 50.45 39.09 -39.57
N PHE A 13 51.39 38.15 -39.75
CA PHE A 13 51.11 36.71 -39.56
C PHE A 13 50.93 36.31 -38.10
N SER A 14 51.63 36.95 -37.15
CA SER A 14 51.46 36.66 -35.71
C SER A 14 50.14 37.19 -35.16
N ILE A 15 49.65 38.35 -35.62
CA ILE A 15 48.32 38.87 -35.26
C ILE A 15 47.21 37.98 -35.86
N LEU A 16 47.36 37.52 -37.11
CA LEU A 16 46.40 36.60 -37.74
C LEU A 16 46.35 35.24 -37.04
N ALA A 17 47.50 34.68 -36.66
CA ALA A 17 47.59 33.42 -35.92
C ALA A 17 47.00 33.53 -34.49
N PHE A 18 47.18 34.68 -33.83
CA PHE A 18 46.59 34.96 -32.51
C PHE A 18 45.07 35.16 -32.56
N LEU A 19 44.54 35.74 -33.64
CA LEU A 19 43.10 35.88 -33.87
C LEU A 19 42.44 34.55 -34.26
N VAL A 20 43.10 33.70 -35.05
CA VAL A 20 42.59 32.37 -35.40
C VAL A 20 42.63 31.41 -34.20
N SER A 21 43.67 31.49 -33.35
CA SER A 21 43.78 30.67 -32.13
C SER A 21 42.80 31.11 -31.03
N SER A 22 42.54 32.41 -30.89
CA SER A 22 41.51 32.92 -29.97
C SER A 22 40.10 32.65 -30.48
N ALA A 23 39.83 32.70 -31.79
CA ALA A 23 38.54 32.31 -32.35
C ALA A 23 38.26 30.80 -32.17
N THR A 24 39.25 29.92 -32.38
CA THR A 24 39.11 28.48 -32.10
C THR A 24 39.01 28.16 -30.62
N ALA A 25 39.71 28.87 -29.74
CA ALA A 25 39.56 28.75 -28.29
C ALA A 25 38.17 29.23 -27.81
N ILE A 26 37.69 30.36 -28.31
CA ILE A 26 36.34 30.88 -28.00
C ILE A 26 35.27 29.93 -28.54
N TRP A 27 35.43 29.41 -29.76
CA TRP A 27 34.50 28.44 -30.36
C TRP A 27 34.47 27.11 -29.61
N THR A 28 35.64 26.58 -29.18
CA THR A 28 35.69 25.36 -28.35
C THR A 28 35.13 25.58 -26.95
N ILE A 29 35.36 26.75 -26.33
CA ILE A 29 34.77 27.13 -25.03
C ILE A 29 33.25 27.33 -25.15
N TRP A 30 32.76 27.97 -26.21
CA TRP A 30 31.33 28.11 -26.48
C TRP A 30 30.69 26.75 -26.73
N ASN A 31 31.24 25.93 -27.63
CA ASN A 31 30.70 24.58 -27.89
C ASN A 31 30.72 23.69 -26.65
N THR A 32 31.76 23.74 -25.80
CA THR A 32 31.79 22.95 -24.56
C THR A 32 30.79 23.47 -23.53
N LYS A 33 30.57 24.79 -23.44
CA LYS A 33 29.58 25.40 -22.54
C LYS A 33 28.14 25.14 -23.00
N ASP A 34 27.88 25.25 -24.29
CA ASP A 34 26.57 24.98 -24.89
C ASP A 34 26.23 23.49 -24.83
N ASN A 35 27.19 22.60 -25.12
CA ASN A 35 27.01 21.15 -24.95
C ASN A 35 26.74 20.76 -23.49
N LYS A 36 27.41 21.42 -22.53
CA LYS A 36 27.18 21.18 -21.10
C LYS A 36 25.77 21.64 -20.66
N ASN A 37 25.34 22.81 -21.10
CA ASN A 37 23.99 23.35 -20.79
C ASN A 37 22.89 22.51 -21.45
N PHE A 38 23.11 22.01 -22.67
CA PHE A 38 22.19 21.10 -23.32
C PHE A 38 22.08 19.76 -22.58
N SER A 39 23.22 19.18 -22.17
CA SER A 39 23.25 17.95 -21.37
C SER A 39 22.58 18.11 -19.99
N GLU A 40 22.75 19.25 -19.32
CA GLU A 40 22.06 19.54 -18.05
C GLU A 40 20.55 19.66 -18.27
N TYR A 41 20.13 20.37 -19.32
CA TYR A 41 18.74 20.54 -19.67
C TYR A 41 18.05 19.20 -19.98
N GLU A 42 18.68 18.32 -20.78
CA GLU A 42 18.13 16.99 -21.05
C GLU A 42 17.95 16.16 -19.78
N LYS A 43 18.93 16.20 -18.87
CA LYS A 43 18.84 15.50 -17.57
C LYS A 43 17.65 16.00 -16.75
N LEU A 44 17.43 17.32 -16.71
CA LEU A 44 16.30 17.91 -16.02
C LEU A 44 14.95 17.49 -16.64
N ILE A 45 14.85 17.43 -17.98
CA ILE A 45 13.63 16.95 -18.64
C ILE A 45 13.35 15.48 -18.31
N GLN A 46 14.37 14.62 -18.31
CA GLN A 46 14.21 13.21 -17.92
C GLN A 46 13.83 13.07 -16.45
N GLU A 47 14.41 13.88 -15.58
CA GLU A 47 14.06 13.92 -14.17
C GLU A 47 12.62 14.38 -13.96
N LEU A 48 12.17 15.44 -14.65
CA LEU A 48 10.78 15.88 -14.61
C LEU A 48 9.81 14.79 -15.07
N LYS A 49 10.13 14.08 -16.16
CA LYS A 49 9.33 12.92 -16.63
C LYS A 49 9.26 11.81 -15.57
N LYS A 50 10.39 11.50 -14.93
CA LYS A 50 10.46 10.50 -13.87
C LYS A 50 9.58 10.90 -12.67
N GLU A 51 9.73 12.12 -12.17
CA GLU A 51 8.99 12.59 -11.00
C GLU A 51 7.48 12.69 -11.28
N LYS A 52 7.10 13.16 -12.48
CA LYS A 52 5.71 13.15 -12.98
C LYS A 52 5.10 11.75 -12.99
N ASN A 53 5.88 10.74 -13.38
CA ASN A 53 5.39 9.37 -13.42
C ASN A 53 5.17 8.79 -12.02
N LEU A 54 5.85 9.31 -10.99
CA LEU A 54 5.79 8.80 -9.62
C LEU A 54 4.71 9.49 -8.75
N VAL A 55 4.36 10.74 -9.05
CA VAL A 55 3.45 11.54 -8.22
C VAL A 55 2.00 11.10 -8.32
N LEU A 56 1.34 10.98 -7.17
CA LEU A 56 -0.08 10.64 -7.08
C LEU A 56 -0.96 11.88 -7.29
N SER A 57 -0.54 13.04 -6.77
CA SER A 57 -1.30 14.28 -6.87
C SER A 57 -1.62 14.66 -8.32
N PRO A 58 -2.91 14.72 -8.71
CA PRO A 58 -3.31 15.10 -10.07
C PRO A 58 -2.85 16.50 -10.47
N GLU A 59 -2.84 17.44 -9.52
CA GLU A 59 -2.38 18.81 -9.72
C GLU A 59 -0.90 18.86 -10.11
N HIS A 60 -0.04 18.17 -9.36
CA HIS A 60 1.40 18.15 -9.60
C HIS A 60 1.74 17.39 -10.89
N LYS A 61 0.97 16.34 -11.20
CA LYS A 61 1.09 15.61 -12.48
C LYS A 61 0.75 16.52 -13.66
N LYS A 62 -0.40 17.22 -13.59
CA LYS A 62 -0.81 18.20 -14.60
C LYS A 62 0.23 19.30 -14.76
N LYS A 63 0.77 19.83 -13.65
CA LYS A 63 1.83 20.86 -13.69
C LYS A 63 3.08 20.40 -14.44
N ALA A 64 3.54 19.17 -14.21
CA ALA A 64 4.64 18.60 -14.99
C ALA A 64 4.27 18.41 -16.48
N GLU A 65 3.06 17.95 -16.77
CA GLU A 65 2.59 17.76 -18.15
C GLU A 65 2.50 19.07 -18.91
N ASP A 66 1.92 20.10 -18.30
CA ASP A 66 1.85 21.46 -18.84
C ASP A 66 3.26 21.99 -19.14
N PHE A 67 4.22 21.73 -18.25
CA PHE A 67 5.61 22.12 -18.46
C PHE A 67 6.27 21.36 -19.62
N LEU A 68 6.11 20.04 -19.66
CA LEU A 68 6.70 19.18 -20.69
C LEU A 68 6.13 19.42 -22.10
N ASN A 69 4.86 19.83 -22.17
CA ASN A 69 4.15 20.03 -23.44
C ASN A 69 4.28 21.47 -23.99
N ASN A 70 4.68 22.44 -23.16
CA ASN A 70 4.71 23.84 -23.57
C ASN A 70 5.94 24.13 -24.48
N PRO A 71 5.75 24.62 -25.71
CA PRO A 71 6.83 24.92 -26.66
C PRO A 71 7.87 25.91 -26.11
N ARG A 72 7.47 26.85 -25.25
CA ARG A 72 8.37 27.84 -24.63
C ARG A 72 9.52 27.19 -23.88
N TYR A 73 9.28 26.02 -23.30
CA TYR A 73 10.26 25.34 -22.47
C TYR A 73 11.12 24.35 -23.24
N LYS A 74 10.93 24.16 -24.55
CA LYS A 74 11.72 23.23 -25.39
C LYS A 74 13.16 23.68 -25.66
N ASN A 75 13.45 24.97 -25.47
CA ASN A 75 14.79 25.53 -25.70
C ASN A 75 15.60 25.56 -24.39
N SER A 76 16.87 25.14 -24.46
CA SER A 76 17.82 25.23 -23.35
C SER A 76 18.23 26.68 -23.12
N SER A 77 17.54 27.35 -22.20
CA SER A 77 17.86 28.71 -21.73
C SER A 77 18.02 28.71 -20.22
N LYS A 78 18.83 29.64 -19.68
CA LYS A 78 19.05 29.76 -18.23
C LYS A 78 17.73 29.96 -17.46
N GLU A 79 16.83 30.80 -17.97
CA GLU A 79 15.51 31.04 -17.38
C GLU A 79 14.66 29.76 -17.36
N ASN A 80 14.67 28.99 -18.46
CA ASN A 80 13.92 27.74 -18.55
C ASN A 80 14.49 26.66 -17.60
N ILE A 81 15.81 26.56 -17.51
CA ILE A 81 16.50 25.64 -16.58
C ILE A 81 16.08 25.90 -15.13
N GLU A 82 16.08 27.16 -14.69
CA GLU A 82 15.68 27.50 -13.31
C GLU A 82 14.19 27.22 -13.05
N LYS A 83 13.32 27.47 -14.03
CA LYS A 83 11.90 27.12 -13.92
C LYS A 83 11.69 25.61 -13.83
N ILE A 84 12.40 24.81 -14.64
CA ILE A 84 12.34 23.34 -14.56
C ILE A 84 12.78 22.87 -13.18
N LYS A 85 13.91 23.37 -12.67
CA LYS A 85 14.43 23.01 -11.34
C LYS A 85 13.40 23.28 -10.24
N LYS A 86 12.73 24.43 -10.29
CA LYS A 86 11.66 24.77 -9.33
C LYS A 86 10.50 23.78 -9.40
N VAL A 87 10.00 23.48 -10.60
CA VAL A 87 8.89 22.52 -10.79
C VAL A 87 9.29 21.11 -10.33
N ILE A 88 10.49 20.64 -10.69
CA ILE A 88 11.02 19.35 -10.23
C ILE A 88 11.06 19.30 -8.71
N LYS A 89 11.58 20.35 -8.06
CA LYS A 89 11.67 20.42 -6.60
C LYS A 89 10.29 20.29 -5.95
N GLU A 90 9.31 21.07 -6.42
CA GLU A 90 7.95 21.02 -5.88
C GLU A 90 7.32 19.62 -6.04
N ILE A 91 7.48 18.98 -7.20
CA ILE A 91 6.96 17.62 -7.43
C ILE A 91 7.69 16.60 -6.56
N LYS A 92 9.01 16.72 -6.38
CA LYS A 92 9.79 15.86 -5.48
C LYS A 92 9.34 15.98 -4.02
N ASP A 93 9.13 17.20 -3.56
CA ASP A 93 8.67 17.47 -2.19
C ASP A 93 7.29 16.82 -1.96
N GLN A 94 6.38 16.93 -2.93
CA GLN A 94 5.09 16.25 -2.89
C GLN A 94 5.23 14.72 -2.95
N ASN A 95 6.10 14.19 -3.83
CA ASN A 95 6.41 12.76 -3.93
C ASN A 95 6.92 12.19 -2.59
N ASN A 96 7.81 12.93 -1.94
CA ASN A 96 8.38 12.58 -0.63
C ASN A 96 7.31 12.56 0.46
N LYS A 97 6.40 13.55 0.48
CA LYS A 97 5.26 13.58 1.40
C LYS A 97 4.36 12.35 1.21
N GLU A 98 3.96 12.07 -0.02
CA GLU A 98 3.14 10.90 -0.35
C GLU A 98 3.84 9.57 0.03
N ASN A 99 5.16 9.46 -0.17
CA ASN A 99 5.92 8.28 0.22
C ASN A 99 5.93 8.10 1.74
N LYS A 100 6.13 9.18 2.51
CA LYS A 100 6.05 9.15 3.98
C LYS A 100 4.69 8.68 4.46
N GLU A 101 3.60 9.23 3.89
CA GLU A 101 2.24 8.79 4.22
C GLU A 101 2.04 7.29 3.98
N ILE A 102 2.56 6.75 2.87
CA ILE A 102 2.45 5.32 2.58
C ILE A 102 3.30 4.50 3.56
N ILE A 103 4.52 4.94 3.90
CA ILE A 103 5.38 4.27 4.89
C ILE A 103 4.70 4.24 6.27
N ASP A 104 4.10 5.36 6.68
CA ASP A 104 3.35 5.45 7.93
C ASP A 104 2.15 4.49 7.94
N LEU A 105 1.45 4.35 6.81
CA LEU A 105 0.41 3.34 6.67
C LEU A 105 0.96 1.91 6.72
N ILE A 106 2.08 1.62 6.04
CA ILE A 106 2.73 0.29 6.06
C ILE A 106 3.09 -0.10 7.49
N SER A 107 3.56 0.84 8.31
CA SER A 107 3.91 0.59 9.71
C SER A 107 2.77 0.00 10.56
N LYS A 108 1.51 0.28 10.17
CA LYS A 108 0.30 -0.20 10.86
C LYS A 108 -0.15 -1.61 10.46
N VAL A 109 0.40 -2.18 9.37
CA VAL A 109 0.16 -3.58 9.01
C VAL A 109 0.68 -4.48 10.13
N LYS A 110 -0.02 -5.56 10.53
CA LYS A 110 0.46 -6.40 11.65
C LYS A 110 1.63 -7.33 11.27
N SER A 111 1.60 -7.91 10.07
CA SER A 111 2.64 -8.84 9.60
C SER A 111 3.92 -8.11 9.22
N ASP A 112 5.02 -8.41 9.90
CA ASP A 112 6.34 -7.85 9.60
C ASP A 112 6.90 -8.39 8.28
N PHE A 113 6.58 -9.64 7.92
CA PHE A 113 6.91 -10.20 6.61
C PHE A 113 6.30 -9.35 5.49
N LYS A 114 5.00 -9.05 5.58
CA LYS A 114 4.30 -8.20 4.60
C LYS A 114 4.83 -6.76 4.61
N LYS A 115 5.10 -6.15 5.77
CA LYS A 115 5.74 -4.82 5.86
C LYS A 115 7.02 -4.76 5.05
N LYS A 116 7.93 -5.71 5.26
CA LYS A 116 9.23 -5.76 4.58
C LYS A 116 9.05 -5.82 3.05
N LYS A 117 8.13 -6.66 2.58
CA LYS A 117 7.84 -6.82 1.15
C LYS A 117 7.18 -5.58 0.55
N LEU A 118 6.24 -4.94 1.25
CA LEU A 118 5.58 -3.71 0.81
C LEU A 118 6.56 -2.53 0.74
N ASN A 119 7.45 -2.38 1.73
CA ASN A 119 8.50 -1.37 1.70
C ASN A 119 9.47 -1.59 0.53
N ALA A 120 9.90 -2.85 0.30
CA ALA A 120 10.73 -3.19 -0.85
C ALA A 120 10.02 -2.87 -2.18
N LYS A 121 8.72 -3.14 -2.28
CA LYS A 121 7.92 -2.80 -3.46
C LYS A 121 7.85 -1.28 -3.66
N LEU A 122 7.59 -0.52 -2.60
CA LEU A 122 7.50 0.95 -2.63
C LEU A 122 8.79 1.60 -3.10
N SER A 123 9.95 1.16 -2.60
CA SER A 123 11.27 1.67 -3.01
C SER A 123 11.60 1.41 -4.48
N ASN A 124 10.93 0.45 -5.13
CA ASN A 124 11.17 0.06 -6.53
C ASN A 124 10.08 0.58 -7.48
N VAL A 125 9.13 1.39 -7.01
CA VAL A 125 8.05 1.92 -7.84
C VAL A 125 8.62 2.82 -8.95
N LYS A 126 8.05 2.67 -10.15
CA LYS A 126 8.34 3.52 -11.32
C LYS A 126 7.14 4.35 -11.77
N MET A 127 5.94 3.98 -11.34
CA MET A 127 4.68 4.57 -11.79
C MET A 127 3.73 4.85 -10.63
N SER A 128 2.96 5.93 -10.74
CA SER A 128 1.98 6.40 -9.75
C SER A 128 0.92 5.35 -9.48
N ASN A 129 0.52 4.56 -10.50
CA ASN A 129 -0.47 3.51 -10.35
C ASN A 129 0.04 2.39 -9.41
N ASP A 130 1.31 2.00 -9.51
CA ASP A 130 1.89 1.01 -8.60
C ASP A 130 1.97 1.55 -7.18
N LYS A 131 2.32 2.83 -7.03
CA LYS A 131 2.32 3.54 -5.74
C LYS A 131 0.92 3.55 -5.12
N GLN A 132 -0.11 3.87 -5.90
CA GLN A 132 -1.51 3.86 -5.46
C GLN A 132 -1.95 2.45 -5.08
N ASN A 133 -1.61 1.44 -5.89
CA ASN A 133 -1.94 0.04 -5.60
C ASN A 133 -1.33 -0.41 -4.25
N ILE A 134 -0.10 0.00 -3.93
CA ILE A 134 0.52 -0.26 -2.62
C ILE A 134 -0.29 0.41 -1.50
N LYS A 135 -0.64 1.69 -1.65
CA LYS A 135 -1.44 2.44 -0.67
C LYS A 135 -2.81 1.77 -0.43
N ASP A 136 -3.47 1.35 -1.49
CA ASP A 136 -4.77 0.68 -1.43
C ASP A 136 -4.67 -0.68 -0.75
N ASN A 137 -3.64 -1.47 -1.07
CA ASN A 137 -3.41 -2.77 -0.46
C ASN A 137 -3.12 -2.65 1.04
N VAL A 138 -2.30 -1.68 1.45
CA VAL A 138 -2.00 -1.43 2.86
C VAL A 138 -3.28 -1.08 3.63
N THR A 139 -4.10 -0.19 3.08
CA THR A 139 -5.39 0.18 3.68
C THR A 139 -6.29 -1.03 3.86
N LYS A 140 -6.42 -1.86 2.81
CA LYS A 140 -7.21 -3.10 2.86
C LYS A 140 -6.65 -4.12 3.86
N LEU A 141 -5.33 -4.24 4.00
CA LEU A 141 -4.71 -5.13 4.99
C LEU A 141 -5.04 -4.68 6.41
N ILE A 142 -5.04 -3.36 6.68
CA ILE A 142 -5.45 -2.82 7.97
C ILE A 142 -6.92 -3.14 8.25
N ASP A 143 -7.80 -2.91 7.26
CA ASP A 143 -9.23 -3.22 7.41
C ASP A 143 -9.48 -4.71 7.65
N ILE A 144 -8.74 -5.60 6.98
CA ILE A 144 -8.82 -7.05 7.18
C ILE A 144 -8.59 -7.43 8.64
N GLU A 145 -7.65 -6.78 9.34
CA GLU A 145 -7.33 -7.09 10.75
C GLU A 145 -8.50 -6.83 11.71
N LEU A 146 -9.48 -6.01 11.33
CA LEU A 146 -10.63 -5.66 12.20
C LEU A 146 -11.58 -6.85 12.43
N ALA A 147 -11.63 -7.78 11.47
CA ALA A 147 -12.70 -8.77 11.41
C ALA A 147 -12.23 -10.14 10.90
N LYS A 148 -10.96 -10.49 11.11
CA LYS A 148 -10.45 -11.82 10.78
C LYS A 148 -11.23 -12.92 11.49
N ASN A 149 -11.51 -14.00 10.76
CA ASN A 149 -12.13 -15.20 11.31
C ASN A 149 -11.04 -16.12 11.90
N PRO A 150 -10.99 -16.33 13.23
CA PRO A 150 -9.94 -17.13 13.87
C PRO A 150 -9.83 -18.57 13.34
N ASP A 151 -10.94 -19.20 12.98
CA ASP A 151 -10.96 -20.58 12.52
C ASP A 151 -10.37 -20.70 11.11
N LEU A 152 -10.70 -19.75 10.23
CA LEU A 152 -10.11 -19.66 8.90
C LEU A 152 -8.62 -19.34 8.95
N GLU A 153 -8.18 -18.46 9.84
CA GLU A 153 -6.74 -18.18 10.06
C GLU A 153 -6.01 -19.43 10.61
N LYS A 154 -6.64 -20.20 11.51
CA LYS A 154 -6.05 -21.47 12.01
C LYS A 154 -5.91 -22.50 10.89
N ILE A 155 -6.88 -22.60 9.99
CA ILE A 155 -6.82 -23.49 8.82
C ILE A 155 -5.64 -23.11 7.92
N GLU A 156 -5.47 -21.81 7.66
CA GLU A 156 -4.35 -21.30 6.88
C GLU A 156 -3.01 -21.64 7.54
N ALA A 157 -2.87 -21.37 8.84
CA ALA A 157 -1.66 -21.67 9.60
C ALA A 157 -1.30 -23.16 9.54
N LYS A 158 -2.29 -24.06 9.75
CA LYS A 158 -2.09 -25.51 9.64
C LYS A 158 -1.54 -25.91 8.27
N GLU A 159 -2.11 -25.37 7.20
CA GLU A 159 -1.72 -25.74 5.85
C GLU A 159 -0.34 -25.20 5.47
N LEU A 160 0.02 -23.99 5.92
CA LEU A 160 1.38 -23.45 5.75
C LEU A 160 2.42 -24.32 6.48
N ILE A 161 2.16 -24.67 7.74
CA ILE A 161 3.09 -25.45 8.57
C ILE A 161 3.37 -26.83 7.97
N LYS A 162 2.38 -27.47 7.33
CA LYS A 162 2.60 -28.77 6.66
C LYS A 162 3.72 -28.72 5.62
N ARG A 163 3.97 -27.55 5.02
CA ARG A 163 4.95 -27.31 3.93
C ARG A 163 6.34 -26.94 4.44
N ILE A 164 6.53 -26.81 5.75
CA ILE A 164 7.84 -26.62 6.36
C ILE A 164 8.65 -27.93 6.23
N LYS A 165 9.80 -27.84 5.56
CA LYS A 165 10.70 -28.97 5.28
C LYS A 165 11.54 -29.34 6.51
N ASN A 166 11.95 -28.36 7.30
CA ASN A 166 12.70 -28.62 8.54
C ASN A 166 11.78 -29.24 9.60
N SER A 167 12.00 -30.52 9.91
CA SER A 167 11.17 -31.29 10.82
C SER A 167 11.10 -30.70 12.25
N ASN A 168 12.22 -30.20 12.77
CA ASN A 168 12.28 -29.60 14.11
C ASN A 168 11.45 -28.31 14.17
N LYS A 169 11.61 -27.42 13.18
CA LYS A 169 10.83 -26.18 13.09
C LYS A 169 9.35 -26.46 12.85
N LYS A 170 9.03 -27.44 12.00
CA LYS A 170 7.65 -27.87 11.77
C LYS A 170 6.99 -28.29 13.08
N LYS A 171 7.63 -29.17 13.86
CA LYS A 171 7.11 -29.62 15.15
C LYS A 171 6.96 -28.48 16.17
N ASP A 172 7.91 -27.55 16.19
CA ASP A 172 7.82 -26.33 17.03
C ASP A 172 6.60 -25.48 16.65
N PHE A 173 6.39 -25.21 15.35
CA PHE A 173 5.22 -24.47 14.88
C PHE A 173 3.90 -25.20 15.13
N GLU A 174 3.84 -26.52 14.96
CA GLU A 174 2.66 -27.33 15.29
C GLU A 174 2.31 -27.24 16.79
N THR A 175 3.33 -27.31 17.65
CA THR A 175 3.17 -27.19 19.11
C THR A 175 2.67 -25.81 19.49
N LYS A 176 3.26 -24.74 18.93
CA LYS A 176 2.80 -23.36 19.13
C LYS A 176 1.38 -23.16 18.65
N LEU A 177 1.01 -23.71 17.49
CA LEU A 177 -0.34 -23.58 16.96
C LEU A 177 -1.39 -24.18 17.91
N ALA A 178 -1.08 -25.32 18.54
CA ALA A 178 -1.98 -25.99 19.47
C ALA A 178 -2.24 -25.19 20.75
N SER A 179 -1.31 -24.34 21.18
CA SER A 179 -1.42 -23.56 22.43
C SER A 179 -1.99 -22.14 22.24
N ILE A 180 -2.16 -21.67 21.00
CA ILE A 180 -2.63 -20.32 20.70
C ILE A 180 -4.12 -20.13 21.02
N LYS A 181 -4.40 -19.11 21.84
CA LYS A 181 -5.75 -18.76 22.32
C LYS A 181 -6.33 -17.48 21.71
N ASN A 182 -5.52 -16.64 21.09
CA ASN A 182 -5.95 -15.35 20.55
C ASN A 182 -5.44 -15.12 19.12
N LEU A 183 -6.07 -14.18 18.42
CA LEU A 183 -5.76 -13.84 17.02
C LEU A 183 -4.39 -13.18 16.83
N ASN A 184 -3.89 -12.43 17.82
CA ASN A 184 -2.60 -11.74 17.70
C ASN A 184 -1.46 -12.75 17.68
N ASP A 185 -1.46 -13.72 18.60
CA ASP A 185 -0.45 -14.78 18.65
C ASP A 185 -0.54 -15.69 17.41
N LEU A 186 -1.75 -15.93 16.90
CA LEU A 186 -1.96 -16.64 15.64
C LEU A 186 -1.32 -15.90 14.46
N GLY A 187 -1.53 -14.59 14.38
CA GLY A 187 -0.91 -13.74 13.35
C GLY A 187 0.61 -13.75 13.42
N LEU A 188 1.19 -13.69 14.62
CA LEU A 188 2.63 -13.81 14.83
C LEU A 188 3.19 -15.17 14.40
N LEU A 189 2.47 -16.25 14.69
CA LEU A 189 2.86 -17.58 14.24
C LEU A 189 2.84 -17.68 12.71
N ILE A 190 1.77 -17.22 12.06
CA ILE A 190 1.67 -17.22 10.60
C ILE A 190 2.84 -16.43 10.00
N ASP A 191 3.14 -15.24 10.52
CA ASP A 191 4.26 -14.41 10.05
C ASP A 191 5.61 -15.14 10.15
N ASN A 192 5.85 -15.88 11.24
CA ASN A 192 7.07 -16.68 11.42
C ASN A 192 7.14 -17.88 10.46
N VAL A 193 6.01 -18.54 10.21
CA VAL A 193 5.93 -19.67 9.26
C VAL A 193 6.16 -19.16 7.83
N GLU A 194 5.58 -18.02 7.45
CA GLU A 194 5.81 -17.40 6.13
C GLU A 194 7.28 -17.01 5.94
N LYS A 195 7.92 -16.42 6.95
CA LYS A 195 9.36 -16.13 6.95
C LYS A 195 10.19 -17.40 6.75
N GLU A 196 9.83 -18.50 7.42
CA GLU A 196 10.55 -19.76 7.26
C GLU A 196 10.38 -20.33 5.85
N LEU A 197 9.17 -20.32 5.31
CA LEU A 197 8.91 -20.79 3.94
C LEU A 197 9.70 -19.98 2.91
N GLU A 198 9.74 -18.65 3.06
CA GLU A 198 10.53 -17.79 2.17
C GLU A 198 12.03 -18.09 2.27
N ASN A 199 12.54 -18.35 3.48
CA ASN A 199 13.94 -18.73 3.70
C ASN A 199 14.27 -20.09 3.08
N GLN A 200 13.30 -21.01 2.98
CA GLN A 200 13.49 -22.27 2.24
C GLN A 200 13.64 -21.99 0.74
N SER A 201 12.68 -21.28 0.15
CA SER A 201 12.80 -20.64 -1.17
C SER A 201 11.56 -19.78 -1.48
N PRO A 202 11.67 -18.77 -2.36
CA PRO A 202 10.50 -18.01 -2.82
C PRO A 202 9.41 -18.89 -3.45
N ASN A 203 9.78 -19.95 -4.18
CA ASN A 203 8.83 -20.86 -4.82
C ASN A 203 8.11 -21.76 -3.80
N ASP A 204 8.80 -22.19 -2.74
CA ASP A 204 8.18 -22.94 -1.65
C ASP A 204 7.14 -22.06 -0.92
N TYR A 205 7.48 -20.80 -0.63
CA TYR A 205 6.54 -19.82 -0.07
C TYR A 205 5.32 -19.65 -0.97
N LEU A 206 5.50 -19.32 -2.25
CA LEU A 206 4.40 -19.10 -3.18
C LEU A 206 3.47 -20.31 -3.28
N SER A 207 4.05 -21.50 -3.43
CA SER A 207 3.28 -22.74 -3.54
C SER A 207 2.52 -23.05 -2.25
N ALA A 208 3.18 -22.96 -1.10
CA ALA A 208 2.56 -23.20 0.20
C ALA A 208 1.42 -22.21 0.49
N LYS A 209 1.64 -20.92 0.23
CA LYS A 209 0.65 -19.87 0.46
C LYS A 209 -0.56 -20.03 -0.46
N LYS A 210 -0.38 -20.40 -1.73
CA LYS A 210 -1.49 -20.73 -2.62
C LYS A 210 -2.35 -21.88 -2.08
N GLU A 211 -1.72 -22.99 -1.68
CA GLU A 211 -2.46 -24.14 -1.12
C GLU A 211 -3.20 -23.78 0.17
N ALA A 212 -2.57 -23.01 1.06
CA ALA A 212 -3.18 -22.55 2.29
C ALA A 212 -4.41 -21.67 2.03
N LEU A 213 -4.31 -20.71 1.09
CA LEU A 213 -5.42 -19.85 0.71
C LEU A 213 -6.56 -20.63 0.05
N LYS A 214 -6.27 -21.59 -0.84
CA LYS A 214 -7.29 -22.47 -1.42
C LYS A 214 -8.03 -23.28 -0.36
N THR A 215 -7.29 -23.85 0.59
CA THR A 215 -7.87 -24.61 1.72
C THR A 215 -8.76 -23.73 2.58
N LYS A 216 -8.32 -22.50 2.89
CA LYS A 216 -9.11 -21.49 3.60
C LYS A 216 -10.39 -21.11 2.86
N ILE A 217 -10.31 -20.88 1.55
CA ILE A 217 -11.48 -20.59 0.70
C ILE A 217 -12.46 -21.76 0.70
N ALA A 218 -11.97 -22.99 0.55
CA ALA A 218 -12.81 -24.19 0.54
C ALA A 218 -13.60 -24.37 1.85
N ALA A 219 -12.96 -24.09 2.99
CA ALA A 219 -13.56 -24.19 4.32
C ALA A 219 -14.54 -23.07 4.68
N SER A 220 -14.60 -22.00 3.90
CA SER A 220 -15.48 -20.85 4.17
C SER A 220 -16.97 -21.14 3.94
N SER A 221 -17.84 -20.21 4.37
CA SER A 221 -19.28 -20.24 4.10
C SER A 221 -19.69 -19.69 2.72
N LEU A 222 -18.72 -19.25 1.90
CA LEU A 222 -19.01 -18.70 0.59
C LEU A 222 -19.74 -19.69 -0.32
N GLU A 223 -20.58 -19.18 -1.21
CA GLU A 223 -21.21 -19.99 -2.26
C GLU A 223 -20.18 -20.60 -3.21
N ALA A 224 -20.51 -21.76 -3.80
CA ALA A 224 -19.60 -22.54 -4.64
C ALA A 224 -18.98 -21.72 -5.78
N LYS A 225 -19.79 -20.90 -6.47
CA LYS A 225 -19.31 -20.04 -7.57
C LYS A 225 -18.23 -19.05 -7.12
N LYS A 226 -18.41 -18.42 -5.95
CA LYS A 226 -17.40 -17.50 -5.39
C LYS A 226 -16.14 -18.25 -4.98
N LYS A 227 -16.26 -19.42 -4.34
CA LYS A 227 -15.11 -20.28 -4.00
C LYS A 227 -14.29 -20.65 -5.23
N THR A 228 -14.94 -21.03 -6.32
CA THR A 228 -14.29 -21.34 -7.60
C THR A 228 -13.57 -20.12 -8.18
N ASN A 229 -14.24 -18.96 -8.22
CA ASN A 229 -13.64 -17.74 -8.74
C ASN A 229 -12.40 -17.30 -7.94
N LEU A 230 -12.48 -17.33 -6.61
CA LEU A 230 -11.36 -16.98 -5.75
C LEU A 230 -10.22 -17.99 -5.89
N THR A 231 -10.51 -19.29 -5.94
CA THR A 231 -9.51 -20.34 -6.16
C THR A 231 -8.76 -20.15 -7.47
N ASN A 232 -9.47 -19.85 -8.56
CA ASN A 232 -8.85 -19.58 -9.86
C ASN A 232 -7.94 -18.35 -9.82
N LEU A 233 -8.39 -17.29 -9.13
CA LEU A 233 -7.61 -16.08 -8.92
C LEU A 233 -6.32 -16.35 -8.13
N ILE A 234 -6.36 -17.21 -7.10
CA ILE A 234 -5.15 -17.66 -6.38
C ILE A 234 -4.21 -18.44 -7.30
N ASN A 235 -4.73 -19.39 -8.10
CA ASN A 235 -3.93 -20.21 -9.02
C ASN A 235 -3.13 -19.36 -10.02
N ASN A 236 -3.74 -18.30 -10.54
CA ASN A 236 -3.17 -17.41 -11.55
C ASN A 236 -2.08 -16.46 -11.02
N SER A 237 -1.77 -16.47 -9.72
CA SER A 237 -0.72 -15.61 -9.15
C SER A 237 0.66 -16.15 -9.52
N SER A 238 1.52 -15.37 -10.19
CA SER A 238 2.85 -15.85 -10.64
C SER A 238 3.98 -15.50 -9.67
N ASP A 239 3.78 -14.49 -8.84
CA ASP A 239 4.80 -13.92 -7.97
C ASP A 239 4.19 -13.41 -6.65
N PHE A 240 5.03 -12.85 -5.78
CA PHE A 240 4.59 -12.32 -4.49
C PHE A 240 3.56 -11.19 -4.66
N SER A 241 3.75 -10.30 -5.64
CA SER A 241 2.91 -9.12 -5.80
C SER A 241 1.49 -9.52 -6.20
N SER A 242 1.37 -10.32 -7.25
CA SER A 242 0.10 -10.86 -7.72
C SER A 242 -0.57 -11.72 -6.65
N LEU A 243 0.20 -12.53 -5.91
CA LEU A 243 -0.34 -13.35 -4.83
C LEU A 243 -0.87 -12.50 -3.67
N LEU A 244 -0.15 -11.45 -3.24
CA LEU A 244 -0.59 -10.56 -2.18
C LEU A 244 -1.88 -9.83 -2.57
N ASP A 245 -1.94 -9.27 -3.78
CA ASP A 245 -3.13 -8.59 -4.30
C ASP A 245 -4.35 -9.53 -4.27
N ASN A 246 -4.12 -10.79 -4.62
CA ASN A 246 -5.13 -11.82 -4.72
C ASN A 246 -5.54 -12.38 -3.35
N GLU A 247 -4.60 -12.54 -2.41
CA GLU A 247 -4.85 -12.84 -1.00
C GLU A 247 -5.75 -11.78 -0.37
N ILE A 248 -5.44 -10.49 -0.59
CA ILE A 248 -6.23 -9.38 -0.06
C ILE A 248 -7.67 -9.46 -0.57
N LYS A 249 -7.87 -9.68 -1.88
CA LYS A 249 -9.21 -9.83 -2.46
C LYS A 249 -9.97 -11.01 -1.86
N ALA A 250 -9.32 -12.18 -1.74
CA ALA A 250 -9.94 -13.36 -1.15
C ALA A 250 -10.33 -13.12 0.31
N ASN A 251 -9.42 -12.59 1.13
CA ASN A 251 -9.71 -12.29 2.54
C ASN A 251 -10.84 -11.26 2.71
N ILE A 252 -10.91 -10.23 1.85
CA ILE A 252 -12.03 -9.27 1.88
C ILE A 252 -13.36 -9.98 1.67
N GLU A 253 -13.48 -10.83 0.65
CA GLU A 253 -14.74 -11.53 0.37
C GLU A 253 -15.11 -12.51 1.48
N LEU A 254 -14.14 -13.24 2.04
CA LEU A 254 -14.33 -14.13 3.19
C LEU A 254 -14.85 -13.39 4.42
N ILE A 255 -14.24 -12.25 4.75
CA ILE A 255 -14.62 -11.42 5.90
C ILE A 255 -15.99 -10.80 5.70
N LYS A 256 -16.26 -10.23 4.52
CA LYS A 256 -17.58 -9.66 4.20
C LYS A 256 -18.70 -10.69 4.35
N ASP A 257 -18.48 -11.92 3.90
CA ASP A 257 -19.47 -13.00 4.03
C ASP A 257 -19.75 -13.32 5.50
N GLY A 258 -18.69 -13.50 6.30
CA GLY A 258 -18.79 -13.73 7.74
C GLY A 258 -19.52 -12.61 8.49
N LEU A 259 -19.11 -11.36 8.26
CA LEU A 259 -19.74 -10.19 8.87
C LEU A 259 -21.21 -10.04 8.46
N LYS A 260 -21.52 -10.24 7.18
CA LYS A 260 -22.90 -10.17 6.69
C LYS A 260 -23.79 -11.22 7.34
N LYS A 261 -23.28 -12.44 7.55
CA LYS A 261 -24.00 -13.49 8.26
C LYS A 261 -24.25 -13.09 9.71
N GLU A 262 -23.21 -12.66 10.42
CA GLU A 262 -23.32 -12.23 11.82
C GLU A 262 -24.31 -11.07 12.01
N ILE A 263 -24.24 -10.06 11.13
CA ILE A 263 -25.16 -8.92 11.16
C ILE A 263 -26.60 -9.39 10.95
N LYS A 264 -26.86 -10.28 9.98
CA LYS A 264 -28.20 -10.81 9.73
C LYS A 264 -28.74 -11.58 10.94
N ASP A 265 -27.93 -12.46 11.51
CA ASP A 265 -28.30 -13.24 12.70
C ASP A 265 -28.61 -12.33 13.89
N LYS A 266 -27.92 -11.19 14.01
CA LYS A 266 -28.23 -10.15 15.01
C LYS A 266 -29.52 -9.39 14.68
N ILE A 267 -29.68 -8.93 13.43
CA ILE A 267 -30.89 -8.25 12.94
C ILE A 267 -32.15 -9.08 13.22
N ASP A 268 -32.09 -10.40 13.03
CA ASP A 268 -33.24 -11.28 13.25
C ASP A 268 -33.66 -11.38 14.72
N ARG A 269 -32.73 -11.12 15.65
CA ARG A 269 -32.97 -11.12 17.10
C ARG A 269 -33.40 -9.77 17.67
N LEU A 270 -33.28 -8.68 16.90
CA LEU A 270 -33.70 -7.34 17.33
C LEU A 270 -35.22 -7.27 17.48
N LYS A 271 -35.69 -6.80 18.64
CA LYS A 271 -37.12 -6.59 18.94
C LYS A 271 -37.65 -5.25 18.42
N ASP A 272 -36.81 -4.22 18.40
CA ASP A 272 -37.16 -2.90 17.89
C ASP A 272 -37.16 -2.90 16.36
N ASN A 273 -38.36 -2.76 15.78
CA ASN A 273 -38.57 -2.78 14.33
C ASN A 273 -37.98 -1.56 13.61
N ASP A 274 -37.95 -0.40 14.23
CA ASP A 274 -37.42 0.83 13.62
C ASP A 274 -35.89 0.79 13.60
N PHE A 275 -35.28 0.38 14.71
CA PHE A 275 -33.84 0.13 14.76
C PHE A 275 -33.44 -0.97 13.78
N LYS A 276 -34.19 -2.09 13.74
CA LYS A 276 -33.99 -3.19 12.78
C LYS A 276 -34.00 -2.70 11.34
N ARG A 277 -34.99 -1.88 10.96
CA ARG A 277 -35.09 -1.29 9.61
C ARG A 277 -33.89 -0.37 9.30
N SER A 278 -33.46 0.44 10.27
CA SER A 278 -32.28 1.32 10.14
C SER A 278 -31.00 0.54 9.87
N VAL A 279 -30.78 -0.54 10.62
CA VAL A 279 -29.61 -1.43 10.46
C VAL A 279 -29.67 -2.16 9.11
N GLN A 280 -30.83 -2.68 8.70
CA GLN A 280 -31.01 -3.35 7.40
C GLN A 280 -30.70 -2.40 6.23
N ASN A 281 -31.14 -1.15 6.31
CA ASN A 281 -30.81 -0.13 5.30
C ASN A 281 -29.32 0.17 5.23
N SER A 282 -28.63 0.17 6.38
CA SER A 282 -27.18 0.35 6.44
C SER A 282 -26.45 -0.85 5.81
N LEU A 283 -26.89 -2.07 6.12
CA LEU A 283 -26.36 -3.30 5.54
C LEU A 283 -26.48 -3.33 4.02
N ASN A 284 -27.61 -2.87 3.47
CA ASN A 284 -27.83 -2.80 2.03
C ASN A 284 -26.89 -1.80 1.32
N LYS A 285 -26.34 -0.82 2.06
CA LYS A 285 -25.41 0.20 1.53
C LYS A 285 -23.94 -0.13 1.78
N ALA A 286 -23.62 -1.13 2.60
CA ALA A 286 -22.26 -1.48 3.00
C ALA A 286 -21.43 -2.02 1.83
N LYS A 287 -20.27 -1.41 1.58
CA LYS A 287 -19.37 -1.72 0.45
C LYS A 287 -18.04 -2.31 0.89
N ASN A 288 -17.49 -1.86 2.02
CA ASN A 288 -16.18 -2.24 2.52
C ASN A 288 -16.28 -2.88 3.92
N ILE A 289 -15.20 -3.52 4.40
CA ILE A 289 -15.18 -4.21 5.71
C ILE A 289 -15.57 -3.26 6.84
N LYS A 290 -15.05 -2.03 6.81
CA LYS A 290 -15.33 -1.02 7.84
C LYS A 290 -16.82 -0.69 7.92
N ASP A 291 -17.52 -0.58 6.80
CA ASP A 291 -18.97 -0.36 6.80
C ASP A 291 -19.71 -1.49 7.56
N TYR A 292 -19.35 -2.75 7.31
CA TYR A 292 -19.95 -3.90 8.02
C TYR A 292 -19.57 -3.91 9.50
N TYR A 293 -18.32 -3.58 9.83
CA TYR A 293 -17.84 -3.51 11.21
C TYR A 293 -18.54 -2.40 12.00
N ASP A 294 -18.72 -1.23 11.41
CA ASP A 294 -19.44 -0.09 12.00
C ASP A 294 -20.91 -0.45 12.25
N ILE A 295 -21.54 -1.23 11.35
CA ILE A 295 -22.89 -1.75 11.56
C ILE A 295 -22.94 -2.71 12.75
N LEU A 296 -22.00 -3.64 12.88
CA LEU A 296 -21.92 -4.54 14.05
C LEU A 296 -21.76 -3.75 15.35
N ASN A 297 -20.88 -2.75 15.38
CA ASN A 297 -20.68 -1.90 16.56
C ASN A 297 -21.98 -1.17 16.93
N LYS A 298 -22.68 -0.59 15.95
CA LYS A 298 -23.98 0.06 16.17
C LYS A 298 -25.00 -0.91 16.79
N ILE A 299 -25.05 -2.15 16.32
CA ILE A 299 -25.94 -3.16 16.92
C ILE A 299 -25.51 -3.49 18.35
N ASN A 300 -24.21 -3.70 18.59
CA ASN A 300 -23.67 -4.02 19.91
C ASN A 300 -23.92 -2.91 20.94
N GLU A 301 -23.75 -1.65 20.53
CA GLU A 301 -24.05 -0.48 21.36
C GLU A 301 -25.54 -0.42 21.71
N TYR A 302 -26.42 -0.67 20.74
CA TYR A 302 -27.86 -0.74 20.98
C TYR A 302 -28.23 -1.85 21.97
N GLU A 303 -27.70 -3.07 21.77
CA GLU A 303 -27.92 -4.20 22.67
C GLU A 303 -27.40 -3.91 24.09
N PHE A 304 -26.24 -3.27 24.21
CA PHE A 304 -25.68 -2.87 25.51
C PHE A 304 -26.58 -1.85 26.22
N ASN A 305 -27.01 -0.81 25.52
CA ASN A 305 -27.87 0.23 26.08
C ASN A 305 -29.26 -0.31 26.46
N SER A 306 -29.83 -1.20 25.65
CA SER A 306 -31.10 -1.89 25.97
C SER A 306 -30.97 -2.70 27.25
N LYS A 307 -29.90 -3.50 27.41
CA LYS A 307 -29.66 -4.27 28.64
C LYS A 307 -29.48 -3.37 29.86
N LYS A 308 -28.78 -2.25 29.70
CA LYS A 308 -28.62 -1.25 30.76
C LYS A 308 -29.97 -0.66 31.17
N ALA A 309 -30.82 -0.30 30.22
CA ALA A 309 -32.16 0.21 30.49
C ALA A 309 -33.05 -0.83 31.19
N ASP A 310 -33.03 -2.08 30.73
CA ASP A 310 -33.76 -3.19 31.36
C ASP A 310 -33.29 -3.42 32.80
N ALA A 311 -31.98 -3.34 33.06
CA ALA A 311 -31.42 -3.47 34.41
C ALA A 311 -31.87 -2.32 35.34
N ILE A 312 -31.86 -1.07 34.84
CA ILE A 312 -32.35 0.10 35.61
C ILE A 312 -33.84 -0.06 35.91
N LYS A 313 -34.65 -0.43 34.92
CA LYS A 313 -36.08 -0.66 35.13
C LYS A 313 -36.36 -1.78 36.13
N SER A 314 -35.61 -2.89 36.04
CA SER A 314 -35.72 -4.00 37.00
C SER A 314 -35.36 -3.56 38.42
N LEU A 315 -34.39 -2.64 38.57
CA LEU A 315 -34.06 -2.03 39.85
C LEU A 315 -35.19 -1.13 40.37
N ASP A 316 -35.84 -0.39 39.47
CA ASP A 316 -36.97 0.48 39.82
C ASP A 316 -38.22 -0.30 40.23
N ASP A 317 -38.46 -1.45 39.60
CA ASP A 317 -39.58 -2.35 39.87
C ASP A 317 -39.35 -3.21 41.14
N LEU A 318 -38.16 -3.21 41.75
CA LEU A 318 -37.90 -3.86 43.05
C LEU A 318 -38.61 -3.10 44.18
N SER A 319 -39.61 -3.73 44.80
CA SER A 319 -40.36 -3.19 45.94
C SER A 319 -39.62 -3.26 47.29
N ASP A 320 -38.56 -4.06 47.36
CA ASP A 320 -37.78 -4.36 48.57
C ASP A 320 -36.56 -3.41 48.67
N GLN A 321 -36.66 -2.37 49.50
CA GLN A 321 -35.65 -1.30 49.58
C GLN A 321 -34.28 -1.78 50.05
N ASP A 322 -34.20 -2.81 50.90
CA ASP A 322 -32.91 -3.32 51.39
C ASP A 322 -32.14 -4.01 50.27
N LYS A 323 -32.83 -4.78 49.41
CA LYS A 323 -32.22 -5.37 48.20
C LYS A 323 -31.84 -4.32 47.16
N LYS A 324 -32.60 -3.23 47.07
CA LYS A 324 -32.28 -2.10 46.20
C LYS A 324 -30.99 -1.40 46.66
N ASN A 325 -30.80 -1.24 47.97
CA ASN A 325 -29.59 -0.66 48.56
C ASN A 325 -28.36 -1.57 48.44
N ASP A 326 -28.51 -2.89 48.57
CA ASP A 326 -27.41 -3.86 48.38
C ASP A 326 -26.96 -3.96 46.91
N PHE A 327 -27.85 -3.74 45.94
CA PHE A 327 -27.50 -3.75 44.52
C PHE A 327 -26.76 -2.47 44.06
N ILE A 328 -26.89 -1.37 44.80
CA ILE A 328 -26.25 -0.07 44.52
C ILE A 328 -24.84 0.03 45.13
N ARG A 329 -24.54 -0.74 46.18
CA ARG A 329 -23.22 -0.79 46.84
C ARG A 329 -22.19 -1.62 46.07
#